data_AF-A0A7V5Q9N6-F1
#
_entry.id   AF-A0A7V5Q9N6-F1
#
_cell.length_a   1.000
_cell.length_b   1.000
_cell.length_c   1.000
_cell.angle_alpha   90.00
_cell.angle_beta   90.00
_cell.angle_gamma   90.00
#
_symmetry.space_group_name_H-M   'P 1'
#
loop_
_entity.id
_entity.type
_entity.pdbx_description
1 polymer ?
#
loop_
_entity_poly.entity_id
_entity_poly.type
_entity_poly.pdbx_seq_one_letter_code
_entity_poly.pdbx_strand_id
1 'polypeptide(L)'
;WNIDVMAETAGTSPRTLQRRFQKTTGQSPHGWLTGERVELAKDLLETTDLNIQKISAITGLKTPETLRHHFRRLTGVSPTQYRSKFNANRQSVL
;
A
#
# COMPACT_ATOMS: atom_id res chain seq x y z
N TRP A 1 -1.64 11.56 -1.24
CA TRP A 1 -2.89 10.98 -0.70
C TRP A 1 -2.77 10.63 0.79
N ASN A 2 -3.44 11.39 1.66
CA ASN A 2 -3.65 11.11 3.08
C ASN A 2 -5.14 11.32 3.43
N ILE A 3 -5.54 11.04 4.67
CA ILE A 3 -6.96 11.10 5.07
C ILE A 3 -7.51 12.53 5.03
N ASP A 4 -6.70 13.53 5.37
CA ASP A 4 -7.11 14.93 5.32
C ASP A 4 -7.48 15.36 3.90
N VAL A 5 -6.64 15.05 2.91
CA VAL A 5 -6.93 15.32 1.50
C VAL A 5 -8.17 14.57 1.01
N MET A 6 -8.40 13.33 1.46
CA MET A 6 -9.61 12.59 1.12
C MET A 6 -10.86 13.24 1.74
N ALA A 7 -10.76 13.75 2.96
CA ALA A 7 -11.86 14.40 3.65
C ALA A 7 -12.23 15.72 2.99
N GLU A 8 -11.21 16.53 2.66
CA GLU A 8 -11.35 17.77 1.90
C GLU A 8 -12.01 17.52 0.53
N THR A 9 -11.51 16.55 -0.24
CA THR A 9 -12.07 16.18 -1.55
C THR A 9 -13.53 15.73 -1.45
N ALA A 10 -13.89 15.04 -0.36
CA ALA A 10 -15.24 14.60 -0.09
C ALA A 10 -16.14 15.65 0.58
N GLY A 11 -15.66 16.90 0.75
CA GLY A 11 -16.42 18.00 1.34
C GLY A 11 -16.83 17.74 2.80
N THR A 12 -15.99 17.03 3.56
CA THR A 12 -16.30 16.58 4.92
C THR A 12 -15.11 16.76 5.86
N SER A 13 -15.37 16.81 7.17
CA SER A 13 -14.29 16.67 8.15
C SER A 13 -13.71 15.25 8.17
N PRO A 14 -12.45 15.06 8.59
CA PRO A 14 -11.82 13.73 8.74
C PRO A 14 -12.62 12.79 9.65
N ARG A 15 -13.20 13.32 10.74
CA ARG A 15 -14.05 12.54 11.66
C ARG A 15 -15.32 12.02 10.98
N THR A 16 -15.99 12.85 10.20
CA THR A 16 -17.19 12.44 9.47
C THR A 16 -16.84 11.49 8.33
N LEU A 17 -15.72 11.70 7.64
CA LEU A 17 -15.19 10.74 6.66
C LEU A 17 -14.98 9.37 7.32
N GLN A 18 -14.23 9.31 8.42
CA GLN A 18 -13.95 8.06 9.13
C GLN A 18 -15.22 7.31 9.52
N ARG A 19 -16.20 8.00 10.11
CA ARG A 19 -17.48 7.39 10.50
C ARG A 19 -18.24 6.84 9.30
N ARG A 20 -18.36 7.62 8.22
CA ARG A 20 -19.09 7.21 7.00
C ARG A 20 -18.37 6.04 6.31
N PHE A 21 -17.05 6.13 6.16
CA PHE A 21 -16.24 5.11 5.52
C PHE A 21 -16.33 3.77 6.26
N GLN A 22 -16.21 3.78 7.59
CA GLN A 22 -16.37 2.58 8.42
C GLN A 22 -17.78 1.99 8.30
N LYS A 23 -18.82 2.82 8.28
CA LYS A 23 -20.21 2.36 8.12
C LYS A 23 -20.43 1.71 6.75
N THR A 24 -19.79 2.20 5.70
CA THR A 24 -19.98 1.72 4.33
C THR A 24 -19.08 0.53 3.97
N THR A 25 -17.82 0.54 4.40
CA THR A 25 -16.79 -0.43 3.97
C THR A 25 -16.45 -1.47 5.02
N GLY A 26 -16.89 -1.29 6.27
CA GLY A 26 -16.47 -2.11 7.40
C GLY A 26 -15.01 -1.88 7.83
N GLN A 27 -14.29 -0.93 7.23
CA GLN A 27 -12.90 -0.63 7.54
C GLN A 27 -12.69 0.86 7.84
N SER A 28 -11.64 1.18 8.61
CA SER A 28 -11.24 2.57 8.79
C SER A 28 -10.56 3.07 7.51
N PRO A 29 -10.69 4.36 7.15
CA PRO A 29 -10.00 4.92 5.98
C PRO A 29 -8.50 4.64 5.98
N HIS A 30 -7.85 4.72 7.15
CA HIS A 30 -6.42 4.48 7.27
C HIS A 30 -6.05 3.01 7.01
N GLY A 31 -6.85 2.07 7.52
CA GLY A 31 -6.66 0.64 7.28
C GLY A 31 -6.82 0.32 5.79
N TRP A 32 -7.90 0.80 5.18
CA TRP A 32 -8.16 0.64 3.75
C TRP A 32 -7.03 1.25 2.90
N LEU A 33 -6.66 2.50 3.16
CA LEU A 33 -5.59 3.18 2.42
C LEU A 33 -4.24 2.48 2.57
N THR A 34 -3.97 1.86 3.72
CA THR A 34 -2.75 1.04 3.90
C THR A 34 -2.77 -0.18 2.99
N GLY A 35 -3.93 -0.82 2.79
CA GLY A 35 -4.11 -1.92 1.84
C GLY A 35 -3.82 -1.48 0.42
N GLU A 36 -4.47 -0.41 -0.05
CA GLU A 36 -4.26 0.14 -1.40
C GLU A 36 -2.79 0.48 -1.67
N ARG A 37 -2.09 1.03 -0.66
CA ARG A 37 -0.65 1.33 -0.78
C ARG A 37 0.21 0.08 -0.89
N VAL A 38 -0.20 -1.03 -0.26
CA VAL A 38 0.49 -2.31 -0.41
C VAL A 38 0.21 -2.94 -1.77
N GLU A 39 -1.00 -2.81 -2.31
CA GLU A 39 -1.29 -3.26 -3.69
C GLU A 39 -0.46 -2.47 -4.71
N LEU A 40 -0.38 -1.14 -4.58
CA LEU A 40 0.53 -0.34 -5.41
C LEU A 40 1.99 -0.75 -5.24
N ALA A 41 2.40 -1.11 -4.02
CA ALA A 41 3.76 -1.62 -3.80
C ALA A 41 4.02 -2.93 -4.55
N LYS A 42 3.05 -3.85 -4.61
CA LYS A 42 3.16 -5.09 -5.38
C LYS A 42 3.34 -4.79 -6.87
N ASP A 43 2.47 -3.96 -7.42
CA ASP A 43 2.53 -3.55 -8.83
C ASP A 43 3.91 -2.99 -9.20
N LEU A 44 4.45 -2.08 -8.37
CA LEU A 44 5.80 -1.51 -8.59
C LEU A 44 6.92 -2.54 -8.42
N LEU A 45 6.77 -3.52 -7.52
CA LEU A 45 7.75 -4.59 -7.34
C LEU A 45 7.80 -5.55 -8.53
N GLU A 46 6.67 -5.74 -9.20
CA GLU A 46 6.46 -6.65 -10.33
C GLU A 46 6.82 -6.02 -11.68
N THR A 47 6.55 -4.72 -11.85
CA THR A 47 6.67 -4.02 -13.13
C THR A 47 7.93 -3.17 -13.25
N THR A 48 8.66 -2.94 -12.16
CA THR A 48 9.84 -2.05 -12.15
C THR A 48 11.02 -2.60 -11.35
N ASP A 49 12.21 -2.08 -11.67
CA ASP A 49 13.45 -2.33 -10.91
C ASP A 49 13.71 -1.31 -9.80
N LEU A 50 12.70 -0.52 -9.41
CA LEU A 50 12.86 0.49 -8.36
C LEU A 50 13.30 -0.13 -7.04
N ASN A 51 14.21 0.52 -6.33
CA ASN A 51 14.61 0.06 -5.01
C ASN A 51 13.50 0.31 -3.97
N ILE A 52 13.58 -0.40 -2.83
CA ILE A 52 12.56 -0.35 -1.77
C ILE A 52 12.38 1.07 -1.21
N GLN A 53 13.43 1.90 -1.20
CA GLN A 53 13.34 3.28 -0.75
C GLN A 53 12.45 4.12 -1.67
N LYS A 54 12.66 4.06 -2.98
CA LYS A 54 11.81 4.75 -3.96
C LYS A 54 10.36 4.26 -3.89
N ILE A 55 10.15 2.94 -3.80
CA ILE A 55 8.80 2.36 -3.68
C ILE A 55 8.09 2.87 -2.42
N SER A 56 8.79 2.95 -1.28
CA SER A 56 8.19 3.45 -0.05
C SER A 56 7.75 4.92 -0.13
N ALA A 57 8.48 5.73 -0.89
CA ALA A 57 8.12 7.12 -1.13
C ALA A 57 6.88 7.23 -2.05
N ILE A 58 6.87 6.53 -3.18
CA ILE A 58 5.77 6.55 -4.17
C ILE A 58 4.46 6.07 -3.55
N THR A 59 4.52 4.98 -2.78
CA THR A 59 3.36 4.40 -2.10
C THR A 59 2.87 5.27 -0.93
N GLY A 60 3.60 6.30 -0.52
CA GLY A 60 3.23 7.13 0.63
C GLY A 60 3.35 6.43 1.98
N LEU A 61 4.03 5.27 2.03
CA LEU A 61 4.46 4.61 3.28
C LEU A 61 5.72 5.26 3.86
N LYS A 62 6.25 6.30 3.20
CA LYS A 62 7.29 7.26 3.63
C LYS A 62 8.69 6.68 3.86
N THR A 63 8.80 5.50 4.46
CA THR A 63 10.10 4.87 4.77
C THR A 63 10.12 3.39 4.36
N PRO A 64 11.31 2.84 4.05
CA PRO A 64 11.46 1.41 3.78
C PRO A 64 10.96 0.52 4.92
N GLU A 65 11.12 0.97 6.17
CA GLU A 65 10.72 0.22 7.37
C GLU A 65 9.20 0.11 7.49
N THR A 66 8.49 1.23 7.32
CA THR A 66 7.02 1.26 7.32
C THR A 66 6.45 0.45 6.16
N LEU A 67 7.06 0.53 4.97
CA LEU A 67 6.69 -0.34 3.84
C LEU A 67 6.86 -1.81 4.21
N ARG A 68 8.04 -2.22 4.71
CA ARG A 68 8.29 -3.62 5.11
C ARG A 68 7.30 -4.10 6.17
N HIS A 69 7.00 -3.28 7.17
CA HIS A 69 6.06 -3.62 8.24
C HIS A 69 4.67 -3.93 7.69
N HIS A 70 4.06 -3.00 6.96
CA HIS A 70 2.70 -3.19 6.44
C HIS A 70 2.63 -4.25 5.35
N PHE A 71 3.62 -4.29 4.46
CA PHE A 71 3.68 -5.29 3.39
C PHE A 71 3.74 -6.70 3.97
N ARG A 72 4.63 -6.95 4.95
CA ARG A 72 4.73 -8.26 5.60
C ARG A 72 3.45 -8.62 6.37
N ARG A 73 2.86 -7.66 7.07
CA ARG A 73 1.61 -7.88 7.81
C ARG A 73 0.45 -8.29 6.89
N LEU A 74 0.38 -7.72 5.68
CA LEU A 74 -0.73 -7.96 4.74
C LEU A 74 -0.47 -9.09 3.74
N THR A 75 0.78 -9.39 3.40
CA THR A 75 1.13 -10.40 2.38
C THR A 75 1.83 -11.64 2.94
N GLY A 76 2.27 -11.60 4.20
CA GLY A 76 3.04 -12.66 4.86
C GLY A 76 4.55 -12.69 4.55
N VAL A 77 5.03 -11.92 3.56
CA VAL A 77 6.44 -11.92 3.13
C VAL A 77 7.00 -10.50 3.05
N SER A 78 8.34 -10.36 3.01
CA SER A 78 8.95 -9.03 2.78
C SER A 78 8.82 -8.60 1.31
N PRO A 79 8.86 -7.28 1.00
CA PRO A 79 8.88 -6.77 -0.37
C PRO A 79 9.98 -7.42 -1.24
N THR A 80 11.17 -7.60 -0.68
CA THR A 80 12.30 -8.22 -1.40
C THR A 80 12.05 -9.70 -1.70
N GLN A 81 11.50 -10.44 -0.73
CA GLN A 81 11.12 -11.84 -0.94
C GLN A 81 10.01 -11.97 -1.98
N TYR A 82 9.02 -11.06 -1.95
CA TYR A 82 7.94 -11.00 -2.93
C TYR A 82 8.48 -10.82 -4.35
N ARG A 83 9.31 -9.79 -4.59
CA ARG A 83 9.93 -9.55 -5.90
C ARG A 83 10.77 -10.73 -6.39
N SER A 84 11.56 -11.33 -5.50
CA SER A 84 12.40 -12.49 -5.85
C SER A 84 11.54 -13.67 -6.34
N LYS A 85 10.46 -14.00 -5.62
CA LYS A 85 9.52 -15.05 -6.01
C LYS A 85 8.82 -14.75 -7.33
N PHE A 86 8.39 -13.51 -7.53
CA PHE A 86 7.73 -13.11 -8.76
C PHE A 86 8.66 -13.22 -9.97
N ASN A 87 9.90 -12.72 -9.85
CA ASN A 87 10.89 -12.80 -10.92
C ASN A 87 11.28 -14.24 -11.25
N ALA A 88 11.40 -15.11 -10.24
CA ALA A 88 11.64 -16.53 -10.45
C ALA A 88 10.49 -17.20 -11.21
N ASN A 89 9.23 -16.90 -10.85
CA ASN A 89 8.06 -17.41 -11.56
C ASN A 89 8.01 -16.91 -13.02
N ARG A 90 8.38 -15.65 -13.27
CA ARG A 90 8.45 -15.10 -14.64
C ARG A 90 9.46 -15.83 -15.52
N GLN A 91 10.56 -16.30 -14.96
CA GLN A 91 11.59 -17.07 -15.67
C GLN A 91 11.17 -18.52 -15.96
N SER A 92 10.28 -19.11 -15.17
CA SER A 92 9.78 -20.48 -15.40
C SER A 92 8.66 -20.58 -16.45
N VAL A 93 8.10 -19.45 -16.89
CA VAL A 93 7.02 -19.39 -17.90
C VAL A 93 7.55 -19.05 -19.30
N LEU A 94 8.86 -18.78 -19.42
CA LEU A 94 9.57 -18.58 -20.69
C LEU A 94 10.39 -19.82 -21.05
#